data_AF-A0A0B1TA05-F1
#
_entry.id   AF-A0A0B1TA05-F1
#
_cell.length_a   1.000
_cell.length_b   1.000
_cell.length_c   1.000
_cell.angle_alpha   90.00
_cell.angle_beta   90.00
_cell.angle_gamma   90.00
#
_symmetry.space_group_name_H-M   'P 1'
#
loop_
_entity.id
_entity.type
_entity.pdbx_description
1 polymer ?
#
loop_
_entity_poly.entity_id
_entity_poly.type
_entity_poly.pdbx_seq_one_letter_code
_entity_poly.pdbx_strand_id
1 'polypeptide(L)'
;MLYVDNVILDGKNPDDLLRKYRKSKKVFNDVGMNLRDYLSNCSSVNDGIPLPDRASATVAKINGLCFDPLGLITPLLTKAKIFLQDLHKKKLGWDDALSEEDCGAWNTIKKEMTSFSVPVPRKVTQQQLCKHRTLSVFVDSSKRVYACAAYVTTETEDARRYTRLYCAKSKVALIGATQTIPNLGLLAIFIGVNMIEYIISRTGLKIDIRWTT
;
A
#
# COMPACT_ATOMS: atom_id res chain seq x y z
N MET A 1 13.25 -9.13 1.97
CA MET A 1 12.82 -8.28 3.10
C MET A 1 11.93 -9.10 4.00
N LEU A 2 12.19 -9.10 5.31
CA LEU A 2 11.32 -9.73 6.32
C LEU A 2 10.48 -8.64 6.97
N TYR A 3 9.17 -8.84 7.07
CA TYR A 3 8.25 -7.90 7.70
C TYR A 3 7.23 -8.65 8.56
N VAL A 4 7.43 -8.60 9.89
CA VAL A 4 6.67 -9.38 10.87
C VAL A 4 6.69 -10.86 10.44
N ASP A 5 5.55 -11.41 10.03
CA ASP A 5 5.41 -12.81 9.63
C ASP A 5 5.56 -13.03 8.11
N ASN A 6 5.92 -11.99 7.34
CA ASN A 6 5.97 -12.03 5.87
C ASN A 6 7.40 -11.99 5.33
N VAL A 7 7.68 -12.84 4.34
CA VAL A 7 8.94 -12.84 3.60
C VAL A 7 8.69 -12.33 2.18
N ILE A 8 9.27 -11.18 1.84
CA ILE A 8 9.21 -10.61 0.50
C ILE A 8 10.52 -10.92 -0.22
N LEU A 9 10.40 -11.64 -1.33
CA LEU A 9 11.51 -12.00 -2.20
C LEU A 9 11.38 -11.21 -3.51
N ASP A 10 12.49 -10.61 -3.94
CA ASP A 10 12.61 -10.02 -5.26
C ASP A 10 13.16 -11.06 -6.24
N GLY A 11 13.04 -10.83 -7.55
CA GLY A 11 13.64 -11.71 -8.54
C GLY A 11 13.58 -11.09 -9.92
N LYS A 12 14.58 -11.40 -10.75
CA LYS A 12 14.71 -10.81 -12.09
C LYS A 12 13.99 -11.63 -13.17
N ASN A 13 13.85 -12.93 -12.96
CA ASN A 13 13.23 -13.87 -13.89
C ASN A 13 12.48 -14.99 -13.14
N PRO A 14 11.56 -15.70 -13.80
CA PRO A 14 10.76 -16.75 -13.16
C PRO A 14 11.59 -17.87 -12.53
N ASP A 15 12.67 -18.30 -13.18
CA ASP A 15 13.53 -19.38 -12.68
C ASP A 15 14.30 -18.98 -11.42
N ASP A 16 14.79 -17.74 -11.34
CA ASP A 16 15.39 -17.19 -10.12
C ASP A 16 14.38 -17.16 -8.98
N LEU A 17 13.13 -16.77 -9.24
CA LEU A 17 12.07 -16.77 -8.23
C LEU A 17 11.75 -18.18 -7.72
N LEU A 18 11.63 -19.18 -8.60
CA LEU A 18 11.40 -20.58 -8.20
C LEU A 18 12.59 -21.15 -7.39
N ARG A 19 13.81 -20.79 -7.78
CA ARG A 19 15.01 -21.16 -7.00
C ARG A 19 15.00 -20.50 -5.62
N LYS A 20 14.66 -19.21 -5.54
CA LYS A 20 14.54 -18.48 -4.27
C LYS A 20 13.43 -19.06 -3.39
N TYR A 21 12.30 -19.47 -3.96
CA TYR A 21 11.25 -20.21 -3.26
C TYR A 21 11.82 -21.48 -2.61
N ARG A 22 12.44 -22.39 -3.38
CA ARG A 22 13.01 -23.64 -2.85
C ARG A 22 14.05 -23.39 -1.76
N LYS A 23 14.96 -22.43 -1.99
CA LYS A 23 16.03 -22.08 -1.04
C LYS A 23 15.46 -21.51 0.25
N SER A 24 14.52 -20.57 0.15
CA SER A 24 13.88 -19.97 1.33
C SER A 24 13.13 -21.01 2.15
N LYS A 25 12.33 -21.88 1.50
CA LYS A 25 11.61 -22.95 2.20
C LYS A 25 12.56 -23.86 2.98
N LYS A 26 13.67 -24.27 2.34
CA LYS A 26 14.70 -25.09 3.00
C LYS A 26 15.31 -24.37 4.20
N VAL A 27 15.81 -23.15 4.01
CA VAL A 27 16.48 -22.37 5.07
C VAL A 27 15.56 -22.14 6.26
N PHE A 28 14.29 -21.80 6.03
CA PHE A 28 13.33 -21.57 7.11
C PHE A 28 12.98 -22.87 7.82
N ASN A 29 12.82 -23.97 7.08
CA ASN A 29 12.57 -25.29 7.68
C ASN A 29 13.74 -25.75 8.56
N ASP A 30 14.98 -25.49 8.13
CA ASP A 30 16.20 -25.82 8.89
C ASP A 30 16.27 -25.06 10.24
N VAL A 31 15.65 -23.87 10.33
CA VAL A 31 15.56 -23.09 11.59
C VAL A 31 14.24 -23.32 12.34
N GLY A 32 13.50 -24.38 12.00
CA GLY A 32 12.24 -24.74 12.67
C GLY A 32 11.05 -23.87 12.33
N MET A 33 11.11 -23.10 11.22
CA MET A 33 10.02 -22.26 10.74
C MET A 33 9.42 -22.82 9.45
N ASN A 34 8.10 -22.80 9.31
CA ASN A 34 7.43 -23.25 8.09
C ASN A 34 6.89 -22.07 7.28
N LEU A 35 7.53 -21.78 6.14
CA LEU A 35 6.99 -20.84 5.16
C LEU A 35 5.90 -21.51 4.33
N ARG A 36 4.73 -20.86 4.27
CA ARG A 36 3.54 -21.28 3.54
C ARG A 36 2.92 -20.08 2.81
N ASP A 37 1.90 -20.33 2.00
CA ASP A 37 1.13 -19.30 1.29
C ASP A 37 1.98 -18.40 0.38
N TYR A 38 2.83 -19.00 -0.46
CA TYR A 38 3.62 -18.30 -1.46
C TYR A 38 2.74 -17.72 -2.58
N LEU A 39 3.00 -16.46 -2.93
CA LEU A 39 2.33 -15.73 -4.00
C LEU A 39 3.33 -14.90 -4.81
N SER A 40 3.22 -14.97 -6.13
CA SER A 40 3.99 -14.16 -7.09
C SER A 40 3.07 -13.34 -7.99
N ASN A 41 3.60 -12.23 -8.50
CA ASN A 41 2.96 -11.43 -9.54
C ASN A 41 3.04 -12.09 -10.94
N CYS A 42 3.75 -13.21 -11.08
CA CYS A 42 3.91 -13.95 -12.33
C CYS A 42 3.18 -15.29 -12.27
N SER A 43 2.27 -15.55 -13.23
CA SER A 43 1.49 -16.80 -13.27
C SER A 43 2.40 -18.03 -13.39
N SER A 44 3.40 -17.99 -14.28
CA SER A 44 4.34 -19.11 -14.47
C SER A 44 5.08 -19.51 -13.19
N VAL A 45 5.40 -18.55 -12.33
CA VAL A 45 6.01 -18.81 -11.01
C VAL A 45 4.98 -19.42 -10.07
N ASN A 46 3.75 -18.91 -10.03
CA ASN A 46 2.68 -19.48 -9.22
C ASN A 46 2.38 -20.93 -9.62
N ASP A 47 2.34 -21.21 -10.92
CA ASP A 47 2.11 -22.54 -11.47
C ASP A 47 3.23 -23.53 -11.12
N GLY A 48 4.47 -23.05 -11.04
CA GLY A 48 5.63 -23.82 -10.60
C GLY A 48 5.73 -24.06 -9.08
N ILE A 49 4.90 -23.40 -8.26
CA ILE A 49 4.84 -23.62 -6.80
C ILE A 49 3.84 -24.75 -6.50
N PRO A 50 4.22 -25.77 -5.70
CA PRO A 50 3.32 -26.85 -5.28
C PRO A 50 2.04 -26.33 -4.63
N LEU A 51 0.90 -26.99 -4.89
CA LEU A 51 -0.41 -26.61 -4.35
C LEU A 51 -0.44 -26.43 -2.82
N PRO A 52 0.21 -27.26 -1.98
CA PRO A 52 0.21 -27.08 -0.52
C PRO A 52 0.88 -25.78 -0.06
N ASP A 53 1.78 -25.24 -0.88
CA ASP A 53 2.57 -24.05 -0.58
C ASP A 53 1.99 -22.80 -1.23
N ARG A 54 1.04 -22.95 -2.16
CA ARG A 54 0.50 -21.86 -2.96
C ARG A 54 -0.55 -21.11 -2.15
N ALA A 55 -0.48 -19.79 -2.13
CA ALA A 55 -1.51 -18.97 -1.52
C ALA A 55 -2.87 -19.20 -2.22
N SER A 56 -3.93 -19.36 -1.43
CA SER A 56 -5.31 -19.42 -1.93
C SER A 56 -5.81 -18.07 -2.46
N ALA A 57 -5.21 -16.97 -2.00
CA ALA A 57 -5.54 -15.62 -2.40
C ALA A 57 -4.71 -15.14 -3.60
N THR A 58 -5.36 -14.48 -4.55
CA THR A 58 -4.69 -13.85 -5.71
C THR A 58 -4.01 -12.53 -5.37
N VAL A 59 -4.30 -11.97 -4.20
CA VAL A 59 -3.81 -10.66 -3.75
C VAL A 59 -2.99 -10.86 -2.48
N ALA A 60 -1.77 -10.33 -2.50
CA ALA A 60 -0.87 -10.39 -1.34
C ALA A 60 -1.49 -9.62 -0.17
N LYS A 61 -1.44 -10.23 1.02
CA LYS A 61 -1.86 -9.59 2.27
C LYS A 61 -0.67 -9.51 3.20
N ILE A 62 -0.51 -8.39 3.89
CA ILE A 62 0.44 -8.21 4.98
C ILE A 62 -0.36 -7.88 6.24
N ASN A 63 -0.21 -8.71 7.27
CA ASN A 63 -1.00 -8.64 8.52
C ASN A 63 -2.52 -8.64 8.27
N GLY A 64 -2.99 -9.48 7.35
CA GLY A 64 -4.40 -9.59 6.97
C GLY A 64 -4.93 -8.46 6.08
N LEU A 65 -4.17 -7.38 5.88
CA LEU A 65 -4.55 -6.25 5.02
C LEU A 65 -3.97 -6.41 3.62
N CYS A 66 -4.71 -5.97 2.60
CA CYS A 66 -4.25 -5.93 1.22
C CYS A 66 -2.93 -5.15 1.09
N PHE A 67 -1.93 -5.74 0.45
CA PHE A 67 -0.65 -5.10 0.23
C PHE A 67 -0.78 -4.03 -0.85
N ASP A 68 -0.56 -2.77 -0.45
CA ASP A 68 -0.68 -1.61 -1.33
C ASP A 68 0.61 -0.77 -1.30
N PRO A 69 1.63 -1.14 -2.09
CA PRO A 69 2.94 -0.48 -2.06
C PRO A 69 2.88 0.96 -2.56
N LEU A 70 1.91 1.29 -3.42
CA LEU A 70 1.73 2.63 -3.99
C LEU A 70 0.66 3.45 -3.26
N GLY A 71 -0.06 2.85 -2.30
CA GLY A 71 -1.13 3.53 -1.57
C GLY A 71 -2.37 3.86 -2.42
N LEU A 72 -2.59 3.19 -3.55
CA LEU A 72 -3.72 3.50 -4.45
C LEU A 72 -5.09 3.18 -3.84
N ILE A 73 -5.15 2.21 -2.93
CA ILE A 73 -6.36 1.84 -2.19
C ILE A 73 -6.35 2.43 -0.76
N THR A 74 -5.48 3.40 -0.50
CA THR A 74 -5.40 4.14 0.77
C THR A 74 -6.77 4.60 1.30
N PRO A 75 -7.69 5.16 0.48
CA PRO A 75 -9.01 5.59 0.99
C PRO A 75 -9.82 4.45 1.61
N LEU A 76 -9.75 3.25 1.02
CA LEU A 76 -10.41 2.06 1.55
C LEU A 76 -9.71 1.56 2.81
N LEU A 77 -8.39 1.37 2.74
CA LEU A 77 -7.59 0.82 3.85
C LEU A 77 -7.63 1.72 5.09
N THR A 78 -7.81 3.03 4.91
CA THR A 78 -7.83 3.99 6.01
C THR A 78 -8.99 3.70 6.98
N LYS A 79 -10.18 3.36 6.48
CA LYS A 79 -11.32 2.96 7.32
C LYS A 79 -11.01 1.70 8.14
N ALA A 80 -10.41 0.69 7.52
CA ALA A 80 -10.01 -0.54 8.21
C ALA A 80 -8.91 -0.30 9.26
N LYS A 81 -7.90 0.54 8.95
CA LYS A 81 -6.84 0.88 9.90
C LYS A 81 -7.38 1.64 11.12
N ILE A 82 -8.32 2.56 10.90
CA ILE A 82 -9.05 3.29 11.94
C ILE A 82 -9.82 2.32 12.84
N PHE A 83 -10.58 1.40 12.24
CA PHE A 83 -11.34 0.38 12.96
C PHE A 83 -10.44 -0.53 13.80
N LEU A 84 -9.35 -1.04 13.22
CA LEU A 84 -8.37 -1.86 13.95
C LEU A 84 -7.76 -1.10 15.14
N GLN A 85 -7.48 0.19 14.97
CA GLN A 85 -7.02 1.02 16.07
C GLN A 85 -8.06 1.13 17.20
N ASP A 86 -9.35 1.22 16.87
CA ASP A 86 -10.41 1.29 17.88
C ASP A 86 -10.57 -0.04 18.63
N LEU A 87 -10.47 -1.18 17.93
CA LEU A 87 -10.43 -2.50 18.58
C LEU A 87 -9.23 -2.63 19.52
N HIS A 88 -8.05 -2.16 19.13
CA HIS A 88 -6.88 -2.16 20.02
C HIS A 88 -7.10 -1.32 21.29
N LYS A 89 -7.87 -0.23 21.24
CA LYS A 89 -8.22 0.55 22.44
C LYS A 89 -9.12 -0.22 23.40
N LYS A 90 -9.92 -1.16 22.90
CA LYS A 90 -10.78 -2.04 23.71
C LYS A 90 -9.98 -3.11 24.46
N LYS A 91 -8.67 -3.23 24.20
CA LYS A 91 -7.74 -4.19 24.86
C LYS A 91 -8.23 -5.65 24.77
N LEU A 92 -8.90 -5.99 23.68
CA LEU A 92 -9.34 -7.35 23.38
C LEU A 92 -8.13 -8.22 23.05
N GLY A 93 -8.12 -9.45 23.55
CA GLY A 93 -7.25 -10.52 23.13
C GLY A 93 -7.59 -11.01 21.72
N TRP A 94 -6.69 -11.79 21.13
CA TRP A 94 -6.86 -12.34 19.78
C TRP A 94 -8.03 -13.31 19.65
N ASP A 95 -8.39 -13.99 20.74
CA ASP A 95 -9.47 -14.98 20.80
C ASP A 95 -10.77 -14.41 21.39
N ASP A 96 -10.78 -13.14 21.79
CA ASP A 96 -11.96 -12.51 22.36
C ASP A 96 -13.00 -12.24 21.26
N ALA A 97 -14.25 -12.60 21.53
CA ALA A 97 -15.34 -12.34 20.61
C ALA A 97 -15.56 -10.82 20.46
N LEU A 98 -15.68 -10.38 19.21
CA LEU A 98 -16.09 -9.01 18.90
C LEU A 98 -17.56 -8.80 19.28
N SER A 99 -17.90 -7.58 19.70
CA SER A 99 -19.31 -7.22 19.91
C SER A 99 -20.09 -7.27 18.60
N GLU A 100 -21.42 -7.39 18.68
CA GLU A 100 -22.28 -7.33 17.49
C GLU A 100 -22.11 -6.01 16.72
N GLU A 101 -21.90 -4.91 17.45
CA GLU A 101 -21.63 -3.59 16.86
C GLU A 101 -20.32 -3.59 16.04
N ASP A 102 -19.22 -4.12 16.61
CA ASP A 102 -17.92 -4.20 15.93
C ASP A 102 -17.98 -5.13 14.71
N CYS A 103 -18.71 -6.25 14.84
CA CYS A 103 -18.99 -7.15 13.72
C CYS A 103 -19.74 -6.42 12.59
N GLY A 104 -20.78 -5.66 12.93
CA GLY A 104 -21.56 -4.87 11.97
C GLY A 104 -20.72 -3.79 11.27
N ALA A 105 -19.90 -3.07 12.03
CA ALA A 105 -18.99 -2.06 11.49
C ALA A 105 -17.96 -2.68 10.53
N TRP A 106 -17.35 -3.81 10.93
CA TRP A 106 -16.40 -4.53 10.08
C TRP A 106 -17.06 -5.04 8.80
N ASN A 107 -18.25 -5.62 8.89
CA ASN A 107 -18.98 -6.12 7.72
C ASN A 107 -19.32 -4.99 6.74
N THR A 108 -19.61 -3.78 7.24
CA THR A 108 -19.84 -2.60 6.40
C THR A 108 -18.57 -2.20 5.66
N ILE A 109 -17.44 -2.08 6.37
CA ILE A 109 -16.13 -1.78 5.77
C ILE A 109 -15.76 -2.84 4.72
N LYS A 110 -15.94 -4.11 5.06
CA LYS A 110 -15.67 -5.23 4.16
C LYS A 110 -16.52 -5.15 2.91
N LYS A 111 -17.82 -4.87 3.05
CA LYS A 111 -18.75 -4.74 1.92
C LYS A 111 -18.31 -3.63 0.98
N GLU A 112 -18.03 -2.44 1.49
CA GLU A 112 -17.53 -1.30 0.70
C GLU A 112 -16.24 -1.64 -0.06
N MET A 113 -15.30 -2.33 0.60
CA MET A 113 -14.05 -2.78 -0.04
C MET A 113 -14.30 -3.78 -1.15
N THR A 114 -15.17 -4.77 -0.92
CA THR A 114 -15.46 -5.82 -1.91
C THR A 114 -16.26 -5.31 -3.11
N SER A 115 -17.10 -4.28 -2.92
CA SER A 115 -17.87 -3.67 -4.01
C SER A 115 -17.06 -2.69 -4.85
N PHE A 116 -15.89 -2.25 -4.36
CA PHE A 116 -15.07 -1.29 -5.07
C PHE A 116 -14.19 -1.97 -6.13
N SER A 117 -14.36 -1.57 -7.38
CA SER A 117 -13.50 -2.00 -8.48
C SER A 117 -13.25 -0.82 -9.41
N VAL A 118 -11.99 -0.41 -9.53
CA VAL A 118 -11.56 0.67 -10.43
C VAL A 118 -10.36 0.17 -11.24
N PRO A 119 -10.39 0.29 -12.57
CA PRO A 119 -9.24 -0.04 -13.39
C PRO A 119 -8.11 0.96 -13.11
N VAL A 120 -6.96 0.46 -12.66
CA VAL A 120 -5.77 1.27 -12.44
C VAL A 120 -4.86 1.16 -13.68
N PRO A 121 -4.59 2.26 -14.40
CA PRO A 121 -3.68 2.23 -15.53
C PRO A 121 -2.25 1.87 -15.10
N ARG A 122 -1.68 0.80 -15.67
CA ARG A 122 -0.30 0.37 -15.38
C ARG A 122 0.76 1.42 -15.74
N LYS A 123 0.48 2.27 -16.74
CA LYS A 123 1.34 3.38 -17.14
C LYS A 123 0.80 4.67 -16.55
N VAL A 124 1.52 5.25 -15.59
CA VAL A 124 1.13 6.54 -15.01
C VAL A 124 1.57 7.72 -15.90
N THR A 125 2.65 7.55 -16.67
CA THR A 125 3.16 8.58 -17.59
C THR A 125 3.19 8.08 -19.04
N GLN A 126 2.84 8.97 -19.98
CA GLN A 126 2.99 8.72 -21.42
C GLN A 126 4.33 9.34 -21.86
N GLN A 127 5.25 8.51 -22.37
CA GLN A 127 6.63 8.95 -22.66
C GLN A 127 6.79 9.64 -24.01
N GLN A 128 5.94 9.35 -24.99
CA GLN A 128 6.25 9.63 -26.40
C GLN A 128 5.81 11.02 -26.90
N LEU A 129 5.06 11.81 -26.12
CA LEU A 129 4.47 13.09 -26.56
C LEU A 129 4.40 14.15 -25.44
N CYS A 130 5.35 14.14 -24.51
CA CYS A 130 5.27 14.93 -23.29
C CYS A 130 6.05 16.25 -23.39
N LYS A 131 5.35 17.38 -23.32
CA LYS A 131 5.94 18.72 -23.25
C LYS A 131 6.38 19.08 -21.84
N HIS A 132 5.52 18.84 -20.85
CA HIS A 132 5.79 19.15 -19.44
C HIS A 132 5.13 18.16 -18.48
N ARG A 133 5.77 17.94 -17.32
CA ARG A 133 5.20 17.14 -16.22
C ARG A 133 5.25 17.92 -14.92
N THR A 134 4.11 17.92 -14.24
CA THR A 134 3.96 18.53 -12.91
C THR A 134 3.57 17.46 -11.91
N LEU A 135 4.29 17.40 -10.79
CA LEU A 135 3.93 16.60 -9.62
C LEU A 135 3.26 17.52 -8.61
N SER A 136 1.98 17.27 -8.39
CA SER A 136 1.20 17.96 -7.38
C SER A 136 1.04 17.03 -6.18
N VAL A 137 1.46 17.48 -5.01
CA VAL A 137 1.25 16.73 -3.76
C VAL A 137 0.28 17.47 -2.87
N PHE A 138 -0.77 16.75 -2.49
CA PHE A 138 -1.78 17.19 -1.56
C PHE A 138 -1.53 16.48 -0.25
N VAL A 139 -1.67 17.22 0.85
CA VAL A 139 -1.53 16.70 2.20
C VAL A 139 -2.78 17.07 2.96
N ASP A 140 -3.28 16.15 3.78
CA ASP A 140 -4.45 16.39 4.61
C ASP A 140 -4.28 15.70 5.96
N SER A 141 -4.92 16.26 6.98
CA SER A 141 -4.88 15.72 8.33
C SER A 141 -6.21 15.88 9.05
N SER A 142 -6.56 14.84 9.77
CA SER A 142 -7.69 14.77 10.70
C SER A 142 -7.18 14.37 12.07
N LYS A 143 -8.03 14.44 13.10
CA LYS A 143 -7.69 13.98 14.46
C LYS A 143 -7.22 12.51 14.52
N ARG A 144 -7.60 11.70 13.54
CA ARG A 144 -7.35 10.25 13.55
C ARG A 144 -6.33 9.79 12.53
N VAL A 145 -6.19 10.50 11.41
CA VAL A 145 -5.36 10.09 10.28
C VAL A 145 -4.76 11.32 9.62
N TYR A 146 -3.52 11.20 9.20
CA TYR A 146 -2.88 12.14 8.30
C TYR A 146 -2.39 11.39 7.07
N ALA A 147 -2.48 12.05 5.91
CA ALA A 147 -2.23 11.44 4.64
C ALA A 147 -1.65 12.43 3.63
N CYS A 148 -1.06 11.88 2.58
CA CYS A 148 -0.68 12.64 1.40
C CYS A 148 -0.96 11.83 0.12
N ALA A 149 -1.25 12.54 -0.96
CA ALA A 149 -1.52 11.97 -2.27
C ALA A 149 -0.75 12.77 -3.33
N ALA A 150 0.02 12.06 -4.14
CA ALA A 150 0.81 12.61 -5.22
C ALA A 150 0.16 12.31 -6.57
N TYR A 151 -0.08 13.37 -7.35
CA TYR A 151 -0.64 13.29 -8.69
C TYR A 151 0.40 13.76 -9.71
N VAL A 152 0.49 13.04 -10.82
CA VAL A 152 1.30 13.46 -11.96
C VAL A 152 0.37 13.97 -13.05
N THR A 153 0.56 15.24 -13.41
CA THR A 153 -0.08 15.87 -14.56
C THR A 153 0.90 15.89 -15.71
N THR A 154 0.52 15.27 -16.82
CA THR A 154 1.29 15.30 -18.08
C THR A 154 0.57 16.23 -19.05
N GLU A 155 1.29 17.22 -19.56
CA GLU A 155 0.87 18.05 -20.68
C GLU A 155 1.56 17.57 -21.95
N THR A 156 0.76 17.26 -22.96
CA THR A 156 1.25 16.79 -24.25
C THR A 156 1.49 17.94 -25.23
N GLU A 157 2.23 17.69 -26.30
CA GLU A 157 2.52 18.70 -27.34
C GLU A 157 1.25 19.28 -28.00
N ASP A 158 0.17 18.51 -28.08
CA ASP A 158 -1.16 18.93 -28.55
C ASP A 158 -1.98 19.66 -27.46
N ALA A 159 -1.33 20.14 -26.40
CA ALA A 159 -1.92 20.87 -25.27
C ALA A 159 -2.99 20.10 -24.48
N ARG A 160 -3.06 18.77 -24.60
CA ARG A 160 -3.92 17.95 -23.74
C ARG A 160 -3.26 17.71 -22.39
N ARG A 161 -4.07 17.69 -21.33
CA ARG A 161 -3.60 17.45 -19.96
C ARG A 161 -4.23 16.19 -19.39
N TYR A 162 -3.38 15.34 -18.83
CA TYR A 162 -3.79 14.10 -18.17
C TYR A 162 -3.23 14.07 -16.76
N THR A 163 -4.10 14.04 -15.76
CA THR A 163 -3.72 13.91 -14.35
C THR A 163 -4.04 12.51 -13.85
N ARG A 164 -3.07 11.87 -13.19
CA ARG A 164 -3.23 10.53 -12.62
C ARG A 164 -2.65 10.48 -11.22
N LEU A 165 -3.31 9.73 -10.33
CA LEU A 165 -2.76 9.38 -9.04
C LEU A 165 -1.50 8.54 -9.26
N TYR A 166 -0.38 8.98 -8.69
CA TYR A 166 0.90 8.30 -8.80
C TYR A 166 1.14 7.39 -7.59
N CYS A 167 1.02 7.97 -6.40
CA CYS A 167 1.01 7.22 -5.15
C CYS A 167 0.32 8.03 -4.05
N ALA A 168 -0.10 7.36 -2.99
CA ALA A 168 -0.57 7.99 -1.78
C ALA A 168 0.02 7.28 -0.55
N LYS A 169 -0.12 7.91 0.61
CA LYS A 169 0.31 7.34 1.89
C LYS A 169 -0.58 7.86 2.99
N SER A 170 -1.08 6.96 3.84
CA SER A 170 -1.77 7.33 5.07
C SER A 170 -1.16 6.68 6.29
N LYS A 171 -1.20 7.41 7.40
CA LYS A 171 -0.84 6.92 8.73
C LYS A 171 -1.94 7.28 9.72
N VAL A 172 -2.26 6.34 10.60
CA VAL A 172 -3.17 6.59 11.71
C VAL A 172 -2.39 7.31 12.82
N ALA A 173 -2.98 8.35 13.39
CA ALA A 173 -2.40 9.09 14.50
C ALA A 173 -2.20 8.18 15.72
N LEU A 174 -1.14 8.41 16.50
CA LEU A 174 -0.82 7.59 17.67
C LEU A 174 -1.90 7.71 18.76
N ILE A 175 -2.15 6.60 19.46
CA ILE A 175 -3.09 6.56 20.58
C ILE A 175 -2.41 7.14 21.82
N GLY A 176 -3.09 8.01 22.56
CA GLY A 176 -2.67 8.47 23.89
C GLY A 176 -1.76 9.70 23.93
N ALA A 177 -1.27 10.19 22.79
CA ALA A 177 -0.60 11.49 22.72
C ALA A 177 -1.62 12.60 22.40
N THR A 178 -1.52 13.75 23.09
CA THR A 178 -2.31 14.95 22.77
C THR A 178 -1.85 15.53 21.44
N GLN A 179 -2.36 14.99 20.33
CA GLN A 179 -2.04 15.45 18.99
C GLN A 179 -3.04 16.53 18.59
N THR A 180 -2.54 17.75 18.42
CA THR A 180 -3.33 18.85 17.86
C THR A 180 -3.43 18.69 16.34
N ILE A 181 -4.51 19.21 15.74
CA ILE A 181 -4.67 19.18 14.28
C ILE A 181 -3.48 19.84 13.57
N PRO A 182 -2.93 20.99 14.03
CA PRO A 182 -1.71 21.56 13.44
C PRO A 182 -0.50 20.62 13.44
N ASN A 183 -0.26 19.88 14.53
CA ASN A 183 0.86 18.93 14.59
C ASN A 183 0.68 17.78 13.59
N LEU A 184 -0.54 17.28 13.45
CA LEU A 184 -0.86 16.25 12.46
C LEU A 184 -0.74 16.78 11.02
N GLY A 185 -1.10 18.05 10.80
CA GLY A 185 -0.87 18.74 9.53
C GLY A 185 0.60 18.83 9.18
N LEU A 186 1.45 19.19 10.15
CA LEU A 186 2.91 19.20 9.97
C LEU A 186 3.46 17.80 9.65
N LEU A 187 2.95 16.76 10.32
CA LEU A 187 3.30 15.37 10.00
C LEU A 187 2.82 14.94 8.61
N ALA A 188 1.65 15.41 8.16
CA ALA A 188 1.15 15.21 6.80
C ALA A 188 2.09 15.83 5.76
N ILE A 189 2.53 17.07 6.00
CA ILE A 189 3.52 17.77 5.18
C ILE A 189 4.82 16.97 5.14
N PHE A 190 5.32 16.54 6.31
CA PHE A 190 6.56 15.77 6.41
C PHE A 190 6.51 14.46 5.59
N ILE A 191 5.42 13.70 5.65
CA ILE A 191 5.29 12.50 4.81
C ILE A 191 5.15 12.83 3.32
N GLY A 192 4.55 13.98 2.97
CA GLY A 192 4.47 14.49 1.61
C GLY A 192 5.84 14.85 1.03
N VAL A 193 6.66 15.60 1.77
CA VAL A 193 8.03 15.96 1.35
C VAL A 193 8.89 14.72 1.12
N ASN A 194 8.91 13.79 2.08
CA ASN A 194 9.65 12.53 1.93
C ASN A 194 9.18 11.72 0.70
N MET A 195 7.89 11.75 0.39
CA MET A 195 7.35 11.09 -0.80
C MET A 195 7.87 11.74 -2.08
N ILE A 196 7.91 13.07 -2.13
CA ILE A 196 8.44 13.80 -3.29
C ILE A 196 9.93 13.50 -3.51
N GLU A 197 10.74 13.58 -2.46
CA GLU A 197 12.16 13.26 -2.54
C GLU A 197 12.39 11.82 -3.04
N TYR A 198 11.59 10.87 -2.57
CA TYR A 198 11.62 9.50 -3.04
C TYR A 198 11.24 9.39 -4.53
N ILE A 199 10.19 10.08 -4.97
CA ILE A 199 9.75 10.08 -6.37
C ILE A 199 10.85 10.67 -7.26
N ILE A 200 11.40 11.82 -6.91
CA ILE A 200 12.42 12.51 -7.72
C ILE A 200 13.68 11.66 -7.83
N SER A 201 14.19 11.15 -6.71
CA SER A 201 15.41 10.33 -6.68
C SER A 201 15.29 9.02 -7.46
N ARG A 202 14.08 8.44 -7.56
CA ARG A 202 13.86 7.15 -8.23
C ARG A 202 13.40 7.25 -9.67
N THR A 203 12.69 8.32 -10.04
CA THR A 203 12.10 8.43 -11.38
C THR A 203 13.04 9.04 -12.41
N GLY A 204 14.03 9.86 -12.00
CA GLY A 204 14.94 10.55 -12.92
C GLY A 204 14.22 11.51 -13.89
N LEU A 205 12.96 11.83 -13.62
CA LEU A 205 12.12 12.68 -14.46
C LEU A 205 12.29 14.15 -14.08
N LYS A 206 12.36 15.03 -15.09
CA LYS A 206 12.21 16.48 -14.88
C LYS A 206 10.75 16.77 -14.54
N ILE A 207 10.50 17.14 -13.29
CA ILE A 207 9.16 17.33 -12.73
C ILE A 207 9.14 18.68 -12.02
N ASP A 208 8.14 19.51 -12.34
CA ASP A 208 7.83 20.71 -11.57
C ASP A 208 7.00 20.36 -10.34
N ILE A 209 7.30 20.95 -9.18
CA ILE A 209 6.64 20.62 -7.91
C ILE A 209 5.63 21.71 -7.58
N ARG A 210 4.37 21.33 -7.38
CA ARG A 210 3.33 22.24 -6.87
C ARG A 210 2.77 21.76 -5.55
N TRP A 211 2.66 22.71 -4.61
CA TRP A 211 2.14 22.51 -3.27
C TRP A 211 0.84 23.28 -3.08
N THR A 212 -0.15 22.61 -2.52
CA THR A 212 -1.40 23.21 -2.07
C THR A 212 -1.76 22.55 -0.74
N THR A 213 -1.85 23.37 0.30
CA THR A 213 -2.34 23.02 1.64
C THR A 213 -3.84 23.24 1.72
#